data_AF-A0A2V7Y438-F1
#
_entry.id   AF-A0A2V7Y438-F1
#
_cell.length_a   1.000
_cell.length_b   1.000
_cell.length_c   1.000
_cell.angle_alpha   90.00
_cell.angle_beta   90.00
_cell.angle_gamma   90.00
#
_symmetry.space_group_name_H-M   'P 1'
#
loop_
_entity.id
_entity.type
_entity.pdbx_description
1 polymer ?
#
loop_
_entity_poly.entity_id
_entity_poly.type
_entity_poly.pdbx_seq_one_letter_code
_entity_poly.pdbx_strand_id
1 'polypeptide(L)'
;MVQASVRHDEGELAEAIRFGARRRPDQAFGEYYHGPRASCALGAAFEGLYRLPEEVGQLRPKRLDRLFDCLEGTIRRCPEGCRKTLILAAMIIHLNDDHQWDRERIAAWVAGTTPPSGGDASPPA
;
A
#
# COMPACT_ATOMS: atom_id res chain seq x y z
N MET A 1 -4.34 -0.33 -24.86
CA MET A 1 -3.98 -1.57 -24.12
C MET A 1 -3.18 -1.32 -22.84
N VAL A 2 -2.71 -0.09 -22.53
CA VAL A 2 -1.85 0.19 -21.35
C VAL A 2 -2.58 0.14 -20.00
N GLN A 3 -3.89 0.42 -19.94
CA GLN A 3 -4.64 0.42 -18.67
C GLN A 3 -4.82 -0.98 -18.05
N ALA A 4 -4.87 -2.03 -18.85
CA ALA A 4 -5.13 -3.38 -18.35
C ALA A 4 -3.92 -3.97 -17.59
N SER A 5 -2.71 -3.69 -18.06
CA SER A 5 -1.47 -4.16 -17.40
C SER A 5 -1.24 -3.44 -16.07
N VAL A 6 -1.49 -2.13 -16.00
CA VAL A 6 -1.37 -1.36 -14.75
C VAL A 6 -2.38 -1.84 -13.71
N ARG A 7 -3.63 -2.10 -14.10
CA ARG A 7 -4.66 -2.65 -13.20
C ARG A 7 -4.32 -4.05 -12.69
N HIS A 8 -3.69 -4.88 -13.52
CA HIS A 8 -3.22 -6.21 -13.13
C HIS A 8 -2.10 -6.11 -12.09
N ASP A 9 -1.13 -5.23 -12.33
CA ASP A 9 0.00 -4.96 -11.45
C ASP A 9 -0.42 -4.38 -10.08
N GLU A 10 -1.41 -3.48 -10.07
CA GLU A 10 -2.04 -2.99 -8.83
C GLU A 10 -2.75 -4.12 -8.05
N GLY A 11 -3.35 -5.08 -8.74
CA GLY A 11 -3.98 -6.25 -8.13
C GLY A 11 -2.95 -7.15 -7.41
N GLU A 12 -1.84 -7.45 -8.09
CA GLU A 12 -0.75 -8.25 -7.53
C GLU A 12 -0.09 -7.53 -6.34
N LEU A 13 0.10 -6.20 -6.44
CA LEU A 13 0.59 -5.38 -5.33
C LEU A 13 -0.35 -5.47 -4.12
N ALA A 14 -1.66 -5.38 -4.33
CA ALA A 14 -2.64 -5.52 -3.26
C ALA A 14 -2.58 -6.91 -2.58
N GLU A 15 -2.41 -7.97 -3.36
CA GLU A 15 -2.24 -9.32 -2.82
C GLU A 15 -0.95 -9.47 -2.01
N ALA A 16 0.15 -8.89 -2.49
CA ALA A 16 1.42 -8.87 -1.78
C ALA A 16 1.29 -8.15 -0.43
N ILE A 17 0.63 -6.98 -0.38
CA ILE A 17 0.35 -6.26 0.87
C ILE A 17 -0.42 -7.16 1.85
N ARG A 18 -1.51 -7.81 1.39
CA ARG A 18 -2.30 -8.71 2.24
C ARG A 18 -1.50 -9.89 2.75
N PHE A 19 -0.65 -10.49 1.90
CA PHE A 19 0.16 -11.63 2.31
C PHE A 19 1.22 -11.24 3.33
N GLY A 20 1.93 -10.12 3.12
CA GLY A 20 2.89 -9.61 4.10
C GLY A 20 2.25 -9.19 5.41
N ALA A 21 1.04 -8.62 5.39
CA ALA A 21 0.30 -8.26 6.59
C ALA A 21 -0.03 -9.49 7.46
N ARG A 22 -0.32 -10.64 6.82
CA ARG A 22 -0.51 -11.91 7.55
C ARG A 22 0.78 -12.47 8.15
N ARG A 23 1.93 -12.26 7.51
CA ARG A 23 3.23 -12.73 8.05
C ARG A 23 3.70 -11.87 9.22
N ARG A 24 3.53 -10.56 9.10
CA ARG A 24 3.88 -9.57 10.11
C ARG A 24 2.58 -8.97 10.65
N PRO A 25 1.91 -9.61 11.63
CA PRO A 25 0.55 -9.24 12.03
C PRO A 25 0.43 -7.82 12.61
N ASP A 26 1.53 -7.26 13.09
CA ASP A 26 1.53 -5.96 13.76
C ASP A 26 1.76 -4.85 12.69
N GLN A 27 1.12 -3.69 12.85
CA GLN A 27 1.26 -2.54 11.94
C GLN A 27 2.45 -1.66 12.37
N ALA A 28 3.25 -1.19 11.42
CA ALA A 28 4.30 -0.19 11.66
C ALA A 28 3.95 1.15 11.01
N PHE A 29 4.41 2.23 11.64
CA PHE A 29 4.24 3.61 11.17
C PHE A 29 5.58 4.34 11.18
N GLY A 30 5.87 5.12 10.13
CA GLY A 30 7.11 5.87 9.99
C GLY A 30 8.36 5.02 9.67
N GLU A 31 8.23 3.70 9.66
CA GLU A 31 9.27 2.75 9.27
C GLU A 31 8.69 1.56 8.50
N TYR A 32 9.51 0.93 7.65
CA TYR A 32 9.08 -0.22 6.85
C TYR A 32 8.83 -1.47 7.68
N TYR A 33 9.68 -1.71 8.68
CA TYR A 33 9.66 -2.87 9.54
C TYR A 33 9.99 -2.43 10.96
N HIS A 34 9.30 -3.01 11.94
CA HIS A 34 9.64 -2.87 13.35
C HIS A 34 9.75 -4.26 13.96
N GLY A 35 10.98 -4.65 14.32
CA GLY A 35 11.25 -6.00 14.80
C GLY A 35 10.80 -7.10 13.82
N PRO A 36 10.49 -8.32 14.30
CA PRO A 36 10.15 -9.46 13.44
C PRO A 36 8.67 -9.49 13.01
N ARG A 37 7.79 -8.75 13.71
CA ARG A 37 6.35 -8.92 13.57
C ARG A 37 5.60 -7.73 13.00
N ALA A 38 6.23 -6.54 12.94
CA ALA A 38 5.59 -5.34 12.43
C ALA A 38 6.16 -4.90 11.07
N SER A 39 5.26 -4.42 10.21
CA SER A 39 5.61 -3.73 8.97
C SER A 39 4.52 -2.74 8.56
N CYS A 40 4.89 -1.70 7.82
CA CYS A 40 3.92 -0.80 7.19
C CYS A 40 3.32 -1.44 5.94
N ALA A 41 2.35 -0.79 5.28
CA ALA A 41 1.74 -1.31 4.05
C ALA A 41 2.76 -1.59 2.93
N LEU A 42 3.73 -0.70 2.70
CA LEU A 42 4.74 -0.92 1.68
C LEU A 42 5.75 -2.02 2.09
N GLY A 43 6.10 -2.09 3.38
CA GLY A 43 6.89 -3.18 3.95
C GLY A 43 6.19 -4.55 3.84
N ALA A 44 4.87 -4.58 4.02
CA ALA A 44 4.07 -5.77 3.78
C ALA A 44 4.06 -6.19 2.31
N ALA A 45 4.01 -5.26 1.35
CA ALA A 45 4.16 -5.60 -0.06
C ALA A 45 5.50 -6.33 -0.34
N PHE A 46 6.59 -5.81 0.23
CA PHE A 46 7.92 -6.44 0.10
C PHE A 46 7.97 -7.83 0.73
N GLU A 47 7.49 -7.97 1.96
CA GLU A 47 7.40 -9.24 2.68
C GLU A 47 6.58 -10.27 1.88
N GLY A 48 5.48 -9.79 1.29
CA GLY A 48 4.59 -10.63 0.50
C GLY A 48 5.23 -11.19 -0.76
N LEU A 49 6.13 -10.42 -1.38
CA LEU A 49 6.76 -10.78 -2.64
C LEU A 49 8.05 -11.59 -2.46
N TYR A 50 8.92 -11.19 -1.54
CA TYR A 50 10.27 -11.75 -1.44
C TYR A 50 10.39 -12.96 -0.51
N ARG A 51 9.34 -13.32 0.24
CA ARG A 51 9.43 -14.29 1.35
C ARG A 51 10.68 -14.00 2.20
N LEU A 52 10.80 -12.76 2.67
CA LEU A 52 11.98 -12.34 3.43
C LEU A 52 12.16 -13.29 4.64
N PRO A 53 13.37 -13.79 4.90
CA PRO A 53 13.61 -14.60 6.10
C PRO A 53 13.22 -13.83 7.36
N GLU A 54 12.65 -14.51 8.35
CA GLU A 54 12.12 -13.93 9.59
C GLU A 54 13.14 -13.07 10.37
N GLU A 55 14.43 -13.32 10.14
CA GLU A 55 15.56 -12.72 10.86
C GLU A 55 16.04 -11.38 10.29
N VAL A 56 15.50 -10.93 9.15
CA VAL A 56 16.05 -9.76 8.47
C VAL A 56 15.36 -8.47 8.93
N GLY A 57 15.74 -8.00 10.12
CA GLY A 57 15.23 -6.76 10.70
C GLY A 57 15.63 -5.45 9.99
N GLN A 58 16.49 -5.51 8.96
CA GLN A 58 17.10 -4.29 8.37
C GLN A 58 17.36 -4.34 6.85
N LEU A 59 16.74 -5.24 6.09
CA LEU A 59 16.83 -5.12 4.63
C LEU A 59 15.91 -3.98 4.18
N ARG A 60 16.50 -2.86 3.77
CA ARG A 60 15.85 -1.90 2.88
C ARG A 60 15.84 -2.54 1.49
N PRO A 61 14.72 -3.14 1.05
CA PRO A 61 14.75 -3.89 -0.19
C PRO A 61 14.88 -2.89 -1.31
N LYS A 62 15.96 -3.02 -2.09
CA LYS A 62 16.45 -1.88 -2.87
C LYS A 62 15.55 -1.50 -4.05
N ARG A 63 14.58 -2.33 -4.47
CA ARG A 63 13.87 -2.12 -5.75
C ARG A 63 12.45 -2.72 -5.86
N LEU A 64 11.43 -2.19 -5.17
CA LEU A 64 10.02 -2.57 -5.44
C LEU A 64 9.54 -2.02 -6.79
N ASP A 65 10.08 -0.87 -7.20
CA ASP A 65 9.85 -0.20 -8.49
C ASP A 65 10.09 -1.11 -9.69
N ARG A 66 10.95 -2.13 -9.57
CA ARG A 66 11.25 -3.09 -10.63
C ARG A 66 10.26 -4.24 -10.72
N LEU A 67 9.41 -4.39 -9.71
CA LEU A 67 8.52 -5.55 -9.56
C LEU A 67 7.07 -5.15 -9.78
N PHE A 68 6.71 -3.96 -9.31
CA PHE A 68 5.41 -3.36 -9.56
C PHE A 68 5.64 -2.00 -10.22
N ASP A 69 5.55 -1.96 -11.55
CA ASP A 69 5.68 -0.74 -12.35
C ASP A 69 4.65 0.34 -11.91
N CYS A 70 3.51 -0.08 -11.37
CA CYS A 70 2.44 0.79 -10.89
C CYS A 70 2.87 1.69 -9.73
N LEU A 71 3.90 1.31 -8.96
CA LEU A 71 4.36 2.08 -7.79
C LEU A 71 4.89 3.47 -8.14
N GLU A 72 5.64 3.56 -9.23
CA GLU A 72 6.20 4.82 -9.76
C GLU A 72 5.37 5.32 -10.95
N GLY A 73 4.77 4.41 -11.73
CA GLY A 73 4.02 4.72 -12.94
C GLY A 73 2.60 5.24 -12.71
N THR A 74 2.05 5.08 -11.50
CA THR A 74 0.67 5.50 -11.18
C THR A 74 0.67 6.69 -10.25
N ILE A 75 -0.01 7.77 -10.64
CA ILE A 75 -0.24 8.95 -9.81
C ILE A 75 -1.69 8.93 -9.33
N ARG A 76 -1.91 9.06 -8.01
CA ARG A 76 -3.25 9.13 -7.42
C ARG A 76 -3.37 10.35 -6.51
N ARG A 77 -4.61 10.83 -6.34
CA ARG A 77 -4.96 11.83 -5.33
C ARG A 77 -5.32 11.13 -4.02
N CYS A 78 -4.98 11.75 -2.90
CA CYS A 78 -5.35 11.22 -1.59
C CYS A 78 -6.89 11.10 -1.47
N PRO A 79 -7.42 9.93 -1.07
CA PRO A 79 -8.86 9.69 -0.93
C PRO A 79 -9.49 10.37 0.30
N GLU A 80 -8.71 10.79 1.29
CA GLU A 80 -9.19 11.36 2.58
C GLU A 80 -9.30 12.91 2.55
N GLY A 81 -9.46 13.51 1.37
CA GLY A 81 -9.65 14.96 1.22
C GLY A 81 -8.39 15.82 1.30
N CYS A 82 -7.21 15.22 1.49
CA CYS A 82 -5.94 15.92 1.36
C CYS A 82 -5.75 16.50 -0.06
N ARG A 83 -4.97 17.57 -0.16
CA ARG A 83 -4.56 18.17 -1.45
C ARG A 83 -3.36 17.46 -2.09
N LYS A 84 -2.88 16.36 -1.49
CA LYS A 84 -1.72 15.60 -1.96
C LYS A 84 -2.10 14.76 -3.19
N THR A 85 -1.30 14.88 -4.25
CA THR A 85 -1.31 14.03 -5.44
C THR A 85 0.09 13.48 -5.61
N LEU A 86 0.23 12.16 -5.46
CA LEU A 86 1.53 11.49 -5.32
C LEU A 86 1.56 10.24 -6.21
N ILE A 87 2.77 9.76 -6.50
CA ILE A 87 2.97 8.41 -7.03
C ILE A 87 2.42 7.37 -6.04
N LEU A 88 2.04 6.19 -6.53
CA LEU A 88 1.37 5.17 -5.74
C LEU A 88 2.19 4.71 -4.53
N ALA A 89 3.51 4.54 -4.69
CA ALA A 89 4.40 4.19 -3.58
C ALA A 89 4.32 5.22 -2.43
N ALA A 90 4.44 6.50 -2.77
CA ALA A 90 4.35 7.58 -1.80
C ALA A 90 2.93 7.75 -1.24
N MET A 91 1.90 7.46 -2.04
CA MET A 91 0.51 7.48 -1.59
C MET A 91 0.22 6.38 -0.58
N ILE A 92 0.75 5.17 -0.79
CA ILE A 92 0.64 4.05 0.16
C ILE A 92 1.28 4.42 1.50
N ILE A 93 2.49 5.00 1.48
CA ILE A 93 3.18 5.47 2.70
C ILE A 93 2.36 6.58 3.38
N HIS A 94 1.87 7.56 2.62
CA HIS A 94 1.04 8.64 3.14
C HIS A 94 -0.23 8.13 3.81
N LEU A 95 -0.95 7.18 3.19
CA LEU A 95 -2.14 6.57 3.76
C LEU A 95 -1.83 5.77 5.03
N ASN A 96 -0.70 5.07 5.05
CA ASN A 96 -0.24 4.31 6.21
C ASN A 96 0.12 5.25 7.38
N ASP A 97 0.94 6.27 7.14
CA ASP A 97 1.55 7.03 8.22
C ASP A 97 0.70 8.23 8.66
N ASP A 98 0.18 9.01 7.70
CA ASP A 98 -0.58 10.23 8.01
C ASP A 98 -2.06 9.95 8.28
N HIS A 99 -2.64 8.97 7.58
CA HIS A 99 -4.06 8.61 7.73
C HIS A 99 -4.28 7.33 8.53
N GLN A 100 -3.20 6.64 8.95
CA GLN A 100 -3.25 5.43 9.78
C GLN A 100 -4.21 4.37 9.24
N TRP A 101 -4.36 4.29 7.92
CA TRP A 101 -5.11 3.19 7.32
C TRP A 101 -4.39 1.88 7.62
N ASP A 102 -5.16 0.85 7.98
CA ASP A 102 -4.62 -0.51 8.05
C ASP A 102 -4.22 -1.00 6.65
N ARG A 103 -3.40 -2.06 6.63
CA ARG A 103 -2.79 -2.57 5.40
C ARG A 103 -3.83 -3.22 4.49
N GLU A 104 -4.86 -3.82 5.07
CA GLU A 104 -5.98 -4.45 4.38
C GLU A 104 -6.81 -3.41 3.62
N ARG A 105 -7.12 -2.28 4.25
CA ARG A 105 -7.81 -1.13 3.64
C ARG A 105 -6.97 -0.51 2.54
N ILE A 106 -5.66 -0.34 2.76
CA ILE A 106 -4.74 0.14 1.71
C ILE A 106 -4.74 -0.84 0.53
N ALA A 107 -4.63 -2.15 0.78
CA ALA A 107 -4.65 -3.16 -0.28
C ALA A 107 -5.97 -3.14 -1.07
N ALA A 108 -7.12 -3.01 -0.40
CA ALA A 108 -8.41 -2.91 -1.06
C ALA A 108 -8.54 -1.62 -1.89
N TRP A 109 -7.98 -0.50 -1.44
CA TRP A 109 -7.94 0.73 -2.21
C TRP A 109 -6.98 0.68 -3.41
N VAL A 110 -5.82 0.05 -3.25
CA VAL A 110 -4.86 -0.20 -4.34
C VAL A 110 -5.55 -1.01 -5.44
N ALA A 111 -6.22 -2.11 -5.07
CA ALA A 111 -6.99 -2.96 -5.98
C ALA A 111 -8.22 -2.28 -6.60
N GLY A 112 -8.59 -1.08 -6.14
CA GLY A 112 -9.78 -0.36 -6.60
C GLY A 112 -11.11 -0.96 -6.11
N THR A 113 -11.08 -1.77 -5.06
CA THR A 113 -12.26 -2.46 -4.50
C THR A 113 -12.89 -1.73 -3.31
N THR A 114 -12.31 -0.60 -2.87
CA THR A 114 -12.87 0.21 -1.76
C THR A 114 -13.55 1.46 -2.29
N PRO A 115 -14.78 1.79 -1.84
CA PRO A 115 -15.35 3.09 -2.10
C PRO A 115 -14.50 4.17 -1.40
N PRO A 116 -14.13 5.27 -2.06
CA PRO A 116 -13.45 6.37 -1.38
C PRO A 116 -14.38 6.89 -0.29
N SER A 117 -13.88 6.93 0.96
CA SER A 117 -14.48 7.67 2.06
C SER A 117 -14.39 9.17 1.76
N GLY A 118 -15.23 9.63 0.84
CA GLY A 118 -15.51 11.03 0.59
C GLY A 118 -16.87 11.36 1.21
N GLY A 119 -16.88 12.22 2.22
CA GLY A 119 -18.11 12.81 2.71
C GLY A 119 -18.79 13.59 1.57
N ASP A 120 -19.94 13.09 1.15
CA ASP A 120 -21.01 13.86 0.51
C ASP A 120 -22.33 13.24 0.99
N ALA A 121 -22.65 13.51 2.26
CA ALA A 121 -24.02 13.44 2.73
C ALA A 121 -24.67 14.82 2.51
N SER A 122 -25.03 15.12 1.26
CA SER A 122 -26.09 16.10 1.00
C SER A 122 -27.42 15.37 1.14
N PRO A 123 -28.33 15.79 2.05
CA PRO A 123 -29.64 15.17 2.12
C PRO A 123 -30.46 15.53 0.87
N PRO A 124 -31.30 14.62 0.35
CA PRO A 124 -32.31 15.00 -0.62
C PRO A 124 -33.32 15.96 0.02
N ALA A 125 -33.79 16.90 -0.81
CA ALA A 125 -34.71 17.99 -0.50
C ALA A 125 -36.04 17.56 0.14
#